data_AF-A0A428MRV5-F1
#
_entry.id   AF-A0A428MRV5-F1
#
_cell.length_a   1.000
_cell.length_b   1.000
_cell.length_c   1.000
_cell.angle_alpha   90.00
_cell.angle_beta   90.00
_cell.angle_gamma   90.00
#
_symmetry.space_group_name_H-M   'P 1'
#
loop_
_entity.id
_entity.type
_entity.pdbx_description
1 polymer ?
#
loop_
_entity_poly.entity_id
_entity_poly.type
_entity_poly.pdbx_seq_one_letter_code
_entity_poly.pdbx_strand_id
1 'polypeptide(L)'
;MSGGRIRQILLLTDGCSNQGEDPAAVAAFANEKGINVNVIGILEQESGRNQGMQEVENIAASGGGVSQVVYASQLSQTVQMVTKQAMTQTLQGVVHGE
;
A
#
# COMPACT_ATOMS: atom_id res chain seq x y z
N MET A 1 17.66 25.46 -2.14
CA MET A 1 17.26 24.19 -1.51
C MET A 1 16.34 23.47 -2.46
N SER A 2 16.78 22.39 -3.12
CA SER A 2 15.87 21.54 -3.87
C SER A 2 15.06 20.73 -2.84
N GLY A 3 13.75 20.96 -2.74
CA GLY A 3 12.90 20.25 -1.78
C GLY A 3 12.97 18.73 -1.99
N GLY A 4 13.07 17.98 -0.90
CA GLY A 4 12.97 16.51 -0.94
C GLY A 4 11.65 16.08 -1.57
N ARG A 5 11.66 14.96 -2.32
CA ARG A 5 10.46 14.40 -2.95
C ARG A 5 10.06 13.11 -2.26
N ILE A 6 8.82 13.07 -1.78
CA ILE A 6 8.17 11.83 -1.33
C ILE A 6 7.72 11.07 -2.59
N ARG A 7 8.02 9.78 -2.66
CA ARG A 7 7.60 8.90 -3.75
C ARG A 7 6.80 7.76 -3.16
N GLN A 8 5.54 7.62 -3.60
CA GLN A 8 4.64 6.60 -3.10
C GLN A 8 3.84 6.00 -4.25
N ILE A 9 3.55 4.71 -4.14
CA ILE A 9 2.59 3.98 -4.95
C ILE A 9 1.41 3.65 -4.05
N LEU A 10 0.20 3.90 -4.53
CA LEU A 10 -1.03 3.42 -3.90
C LEU A 10 -1.64 2.36 -4.81
N LEU A 11 -1.51 1.10 -4.41
CA LEU A 11 -2.08 -0.04 -5.11
C LEU A 11 -3.50 -0.30 -4.62
N LEU A 12 -4.45 -0.44 -5.54
CA LEU A 12 -5.84 -0.80 -5.28
C LEU A 12 -6.09 -2.16 -5.93
N THR A 13 -6.51 -3.16 -5.18
CA THR A 13 -6.68 -4.54 -5.67
C THR A 13 -7.83 -5.24 -4.94
N ASP A 14 -8.47 -6.20 -5.58
CA ASP A 14 -9.47 -7.10 -4.99
C ASP A 14 -8.85 -8.36 -4.34
N GLY A 15 -7.51 -8.51 -4.39
CA GLY A 15 -6.79 -9.60 -3.74
C GLY A 15 -6.82 -10.93 -4.51
N CYS A 16 -6.96 -10.87 -5.83
CA CYS A 16 -6.86 -12.02 -6.71
C CYS A 16 -5.67 -11.86 -7.68
N SER A 17 -4.43 -12.02 -7.22
CA SER A 17 -3.32 -12.20 -8.17
C SER A 17 -3.54 -13.46 -9.01
N ASN A 18 -3.69 -13.28 -10.31
CA ASN A 18 -3.88 -14.35 -11.27
C ASN A 18 -2.87 -14.21 -12.42
N GLN A 19 -1.64 -14.68 -12.14
CA GLN A 19 -0.48 -14.82 -13.05
C GLN A 19 0.46 -13.61 -13.11
N GLY A 20 1.74 -13.84 -12.81
CA GLY A 20 2.79 -12.83 -12.87
C GLY A 20 3.97 -13.13 -11.93
N GLU A 21 4.90 -12.19 -11.83
CA GLU A 21 5.92 -12.14 -10.78
C GLU A 21 5.29 -11.89 -9.41
N ASP A 22 5.96 -12.29 -8.33
CA ASP A 22 5.48 -12.10 -6.96
C ASP A 22 5.35 -10.59 -6.63
N PRO A 23 4.13 -10.06 -6.40
CA PRO A 23 3.93 -8.63 -6.16
C PRO A 23 4.61 -8.14 -4.88
N ALA A 24 4.85 -9.01 -3.90
CA ALA A 24 5.61 -8.64 -2.70
C ALA A 24 7.09 -8.39 -3.02
N ALA A 25 7.69 -9.19 -3.91
CA ALA A 25 9.06 -8.99 -4.38
C ALA A 25 9.21 -7.68 -5.16
N VAL A 26 8.24 -7.35 -6.02
CA VAL A 26 8.22 -6.08 -6.76
C VAL A 26 8.06 -4.88 -5.81
N ALA A 27 7.24 -5.00 -4.77
CA ALA A 27 7.08 -3.95 -3.76
C ALA A 27 8.36 -3.74 -2.94
N ALA A 28 9.07 -4.81 -2.57
CA ALA A 28 10.38 -4.71 -1.92
C ALA A 28 11.38 -3.95 -2.81
N PHE A 29 11.43 -4.27 -4.11
CA PHE A 29 12.29 -3.56 -5.05
C PHE A 29 11.93 -2.06 -5.17
N ALA A 30 10.64 -1.70 -5.18
CA ALA A 30 10.23 -0.30 -5.17
C ALA A 30 10.69 0.43 -3.89
N ASN A 31 10.58 -0.23 -2.73
CA ASN A 31 11.01 0.31 -1.45
C ASN A 31 12.53 0.53 -1.40
N GLU A 32 13.34 -0.39 -1.94
CA GLU A 32 14.80 -0.20 -2.10
C GLU A 32 15.14 1.03 -2.96
N LYS A 33 14.28 1.39 -3.91
CA LYS A 33 14.42 2.62 -4.72
C LYS A 33 13.93 3.87 -4.00
N GLY A 34 13.44 3.75 -2.76
CA GLY A 34 12.86 4.80 -1.94
C GLY A 34 11.47 5.23 -2.40
N ILE A 35 10.66 4.27 -2.86
CA ILE A 35 9.25 4.43 -3.23
C ILE A 35 8.42 3.55 -2.30
N ASN A 36 7.62 4.13 -1.42
CA ASN A 36 6.79 3.33 -0.51
C ASN A 36 5.56 2.80 -1.26
N VAL A 37 5.16 1.56 -0.99
CA VAL A 37 3.97 0.95 -1.59
C VAL A 37 2.91 0.76 -0.52
N ASN A 38 1.81 1.51 -0.64
CA ASN A 38 0.60 1.33 0.18
C ASN A 38 -0.41 0.51 -0.61
N VAL A 39 -1.20 -0.32 0.06
CA VAL A 39 -2.13 -1.23 -0.59
C VAL A 39 -3.52 -1.12 0.01
N ILE A 40 -4.53 -0.97 -0.84
CA ILE A 40 -5.94 -0.99 -0.45
C ILE A 40 -6.61 -2.19 -1.10
N GLY A 41 -6.98 -3.17 -0.28
CA GLY A 41 -7.81 -4.31 -0.66
C GLY A 41 -9.28 -3.89 -0.76
N ILE A 42 -9.94 -4.18 -1.89
CA ILE A 42 -11.36 -3.86 -2.12
C ILE A 42 -12.17 -5.15 -2.04
N LEU A 43 -13.01 -5.26 -1.03
CA LEU A 43 -13.95 -6.37 -0.88
C LEU A 43 -15.25 -6.06 -1.64
N GLU A 44 -15.62 -6.98 -2.53
CA GLU A 44 -16.99 -7.10 -3.02
C GLU A 44 -17.82 -7.97 -2.06
N GLN A 45 -19.15 -7.83 -2.08
CA GLN A 45 -20.03 -8.47 -1.08
C GLN A 45 -19.98 -10.01 -1.09
N GLU A 46 -19.44 -10.65 -2.13
CA GLU A 46 -19.54 -12.11 -2.32
C GLU A 46 -18.20 -12.86 -2.48
N SER A 47 -17.04 -12.19 -2.47
CA SER A 47 -15.75 -12.85 -2.74
C SER A 47 -15.02 -13.31 -1.47
N GLY A 48 -14.48 -14.53 -1.53
CA GLY A 48 -13.92 -15.31 -0.42
C GLY A 48 -12.89 -14.56 0.44
N ARG A 49 -13.26 -14.37 1.70
CA ARG A 49 -12.61 -13.47 2.68
C ARG A 49 -11.13 -13.69 2.99
N ASN A 50 -10.53 -14.85 2.72
CA ASN A 50 -9.27 -15.22 3.41
C ASN A 50 -7.97 -15.12 2.60
N GLN A 51 -7.99 -15.30 1.27
CA GLN A 51 -6.74 -15.31 0.50
C GLN A 51 -6.26 -13.90 0.12
N GLY A 52 -7.17 -13.01 -0.29
CA GLY A 52 -6.81 -11.65 -0.71
C GLY A 52 -6.27 -10.75 0.41
N MET A 53 -6.62 -11.00 1.67
CA MET A 53 -6.14 -10.18 2.79
C MET A 53 -4.64 -10.38 3.06
N GLN A 54 -4.16 -11.63 3.02
CA GLN A 54 -2.76 -11.95 3.29
C GLN A 54 -1.84 -11.37 2.21
N GLU A 55 -2.28 -11.39 0.95
CA GLU A 55 -1.52 -10.82 -0.16
C GLU A 55 -1.38 -9.30 -0.03
N VAL A 56 -2.49 -8.60 0.25
CA VAL A 56 -2.50 -7.14 0.44
C VAL A 56 -1.56 -6.71 1.57
N GLU A 57 -1.56 -7.44 2.69
CA GLU A 57 -0.67 -7.17 3.81
C GLU A 57 0.80 -7.42 3.48
N ASN A 58 1.11 -8.54 2.81
CA ASN A 58 2.47 -8.89 2.44
C ASN A 58 3.09 -7.88 1.46
N ILE A 59 2.31 -7.39 0.48
CA ILE A 59 2.79 -6.39 -0.48
C ILE A 59 3.11 -5.07 0.23
N ALA A 60 2.21 -4.58 1.09
CA ALA A 60 2.42 -3.33 1.82
C ALA A 60 3.63 -3.41 2.76
N ALA A 61 3.77 -4.52 3.49
CA ALA A 61 4.88 -4.76 4.40
C ALA A 61 6.23 -4.74 3.67
N SER A 62 6.35 -5.49 2.56
CA SER A 62 7.55 -5.49 1.71
C SER A 62 7.82 -4.10 1.11
N GLY A 63 6.77 -3.38 0.76
CA GLY A 63 6.79 -2.04 0.20
C GLY A 63 7.10 -0.90 1.18
N GLY A 64 7.27 -1.16 2.47
CA GLY A 64 7.48 -0.13 3.48
C GLY A 64 6.30 0.84 3.64
N GLY A 65 5.10 0.39 3.29
CA GLY A 65 3.85 1.15 3.39
C GLY A 65 2.83 0.49 4.30
N VAL A 66 1.57 0.90 4.16
CA VAL A 66 0.45 0.38 4.96
C VAL A 66 -0.59 -0.31 4.08
N SER A 67 -1.24 -1.32 4.64
CA SER A 67 -2.37 -2.02 4.04
C SER A 67 -3.69 -1.64 4.71
N GLN A 68 -4.77 -1.56 3.93
CA GLN A 68 -6.13 -1.46 4.47
C GLN A 68 -7.11 -2.23 3.58
N VAL A 69 -8.11 -2.87 4.18
CA VAL A 69 -9.16 -3.60 3.45
C VAL A 69 -10.49 -2.87 3.62
N VAL A 70 -11.20 -2.60 2.52
CA VAL A 70 -12.42 -1.80 2.51
C VAL A 70 -13.48 -2.34 1.59
N TYR A 71 -14.74 -2.04 1.89
CA TYR A 71 -15.83 -2.23 0.95
C TYR A 71 -15.80 -1.16 -0.13
N ALA A 72 -16.17 -1.51 -1.36
CA ALA A 72 -16.20 -0.58 -2.49
C ALA A 72 -17.00 0.71 -2.20
N SER A 73 -18.05 0.63 -1.38
CA SER A 73 -18.86 1.78 -0.94
C SER A 73 -18.09 2.80 -0.09
N GLN A 74 -16.96 2.43 0.51
CA GLN A 74 -16.13 3.26 1.40
C GLN A 74 -14.79 3.66 0.78
N LEU A 75 -14.57 3.36 -0.49
CA LEU A 75 -13.26 3.49 -1.14
C LEU A 75 -12.73 4.93 -1.15
N SER A 76 -13.56 5.90 -1.51
CA SER A 76 -13.16 7.30 -1.66
C SER A 76 -12.65 7.93 -0.36
N GLN A 77 -13.32 7.64 0.76
CA GLN A 77 -12.92 8.10 2.09
C GLN A 77 -11.63 7.41 2.55
N THR A 78 -11.48 6.14 2.24
CA THR A 78 -10.35 5.33 2.69
C THR A 78 -9.07 5.67 1.95
N VAL A 79 -9.14 5.88 0.64
CA VAL A 79 -7.99 6.35 -0.15
C VAL A 79 -7.41 7.62 0.46
N GLN A 80 -8.24 8.60 0.80
CA GLN A 80 -7.78 9.84 1.42
C GLN A 80 -7.16 9.62 2.81
N MET A 81 -7.71 8.70 3.60
CA MET A 81 -7.19 8.36 4.92
C MET A 81 -5.80 7.70 4.81
N VAL A 82 -5.67 6.67 3.99
CA VAL A 82 -4.43 5.91 3.77
C VAL A 82 -3.34 6.83 3.23
N THR A 83 -3.65 7.67 2.25
CA THR A 83 -2.67 8.62 1.71
C THR A 83 -2.18 9.59 2.79
N LYS A 84 -3.07 10.14 3.63
CA LYS A 84 -2.66 11.03 4.74
C LYS A 84 -1.79 10.30 5.77
N GLN A 85 -2.14 9.08 6.13
CA GLN A 85 -1.37 8.26 7.08
C GLN A 85 0.02 7.94 6.54
N ALA A 86 0.09 7.45 5.29
CA ALA A 86 1.35 7.10 4.64
C ALA A 86 2.28 8.31 4.52
N MET A 87 1.77 9.48 4.10
CA MET A 87 2.58 10.70 4.07
C MET A 87 3.09 11.09 5.45
N THR A 88 2.25 10.99 6.48
CA THR A 88 2.64 11.31 7.87
C THR A 88 3.76 10.39 8.35
N GLN A 89 3.66 9.08 8.10
CA GLN A 89 4.70 8.11 8.45
C GLN A 89 6.00 8.35 7.67
N THR A 90 5.93 8.59 6.36
CA THR A 90 7.14 8.89 5.57
C THR A 90 7.82 10.18 6.05
N LEU A 91 7.05 11.24 6.35
CA LEU A 91 7.59 12.49 6.88
C LEU A 91 8.21 12.30 8.26
N GLN A 92 7.54 11.59 9.16
CA GLN A 92 8.09 11.25 10.47
C GLN A 92 9.36 10.42 10.34
N GLY A 93 9.43 9.45 9.43
CA GLY A 93 10.65 8.67 9.19
C GLY A 93 11.82 9.53 8.70
N VAL A 94 11.55 10.58 7.92
CA VAL A 94 12.59 11.54 7.49
C VAL A 94 13.01 12.46 8.64
N VAL A 95 12.07 12.93 9.47
CA VAL A 95 12.36 13.86 10.57
C VAL A 95 13.02 13.17 11.78
N HIS A 96 12.71 11.90 12.04
CA HIS A 96 13.33 11.11 13.11
C HIS A 96 14.58 10.34 12.64
N GLY A 97 15.00 10.51 11.38
CA GLY A 97 16.17 9.88 10.78
C GLY A 97 17.48 10.66 10.93
N GLU A 98 17.51 11.67 11.82
CA GLU A 98 18.72 12.38 12.28
C GLU A 98 19.01 12.08 13.76
#